data_AF-A0A442WHA5-F1
#
_entry.id   AF-A0A442WHA5-F1
#
_cell.length_a   1.000
_cell.length_b   1.000
_cell.length_c   1.000
_cell.angle_alpha   90.00
_cell.angle_beta   90.00
_cell.angle_gamma   90.00
#
_symmetry.space_group_name_H-M   'P 1'
#
loop_
_entity.id
_entity.type
_entity.pdbx_description
1 polymer ?
#
loop_
_entity_poly.entity_id
_entity_poly.type
_entity_poly.pdbx_seq_one_letter_code
_entity_poly.pdbx_strand_id
1 'polypeptide(L)'
;MMTPDDPFINDAARTFAKRVADADIHAGITQTPEGIEEVAAAIVSFMGGETVFSTEIASRLRQAASEGYRERLQFLKSISDRIGGC
;
A
#
# COMPACT_ATOMS: atom_id res chain seq x y z
N MET A 1 -1.03 -25.03 2.68
CA MET A 1 -2.30 -24.37 2.32
C MET A 1 -2.19 -22.96 2.87
N MET A 2 -2.11 -21.93 2.01
CA MET A 2 -2.07 -20.53 2.45
C MET A 2 -3.42 -20.19 3.07
N THR A 3 -3.46 -19.82 4.34
CA THR A 3 -4.66 -19.26 4.94
C THR A 3 -4.72 -17.76 4.65
N PRO A 4 -5.90 -17.14 4.65
CA PRO A 4 -6.03 -15.69 4.50
C PRO A 4 -5.28 -14.85 5.56
N ASP A 5 -4.96 -15.46 6.71
CA ASP A 5 -4.11 -14.91 7.78
C ASP A 5 -2.60 -15.14 7.57
N ASP A 6 -2.21 -15.70 6.43
CA ASP A 6 -0.80 -15.93 6.12
C ASP A 6 -0.06 -14.57 6.05
N PRO A 7 1.03 -14.40 6.82
CA PRO A 7 1.87 -13.21 6.75
C PRO A 7 2.27 -12.83 5.32
N PHE A 8 2.36 -13.82 4.43
CA PHE A 8 2.63 -13.61 3.02
C PHE A 8 1.60 -12.71 2.32
N ILE A 9 0.30 -12.86 2.59
CA ILE A 9 -0.75 -12.10 1.89
C ILE A 9 -0.74 -10.64 2.36
N ASN A 10 -0.49 -10.41 3.66
CA ASN A 10 -0.29 -9.06 4.20
C ASN A 10 0.93 -8.38 3.58
N ASP A 11 2.05 -9.10 3.48
CA ASP A 11 3.26 -8.58 2.86
C ASP A 11 3.06 -8.32 1.35
N ALA A 12 2.27 -9.14 0.66
CA ALA A 12 1.90 -8.93 -0.73
C ALA A 12 1.10 -7.63 -0.92
N ALA A 13 0.07 -7.38 -0.09
CA ALA A 13 -0.72 -6.14 -0.14
C ALA A 13 0.16 -4.91 0.11
N ARG A 14 1.01 -4.97 1.14
CA ARG A 14 1.96 -3.90 1.50
C ARG A 14 2.98 -3.66 0.39
N THR A 15 3.54 -4.71 -0.20
CA THR A 15 4.53 -4.62 -1.28
C THR A 15 3.91 -4.11 -2.58
N PHE A 16 2.69 -4.52 -2.91
CA PHE A 16 1.99 -4.01 -4.08
C PHE A 16 1.72 -2.50 -3.92
N ALA A 17 1.27 -2.06 -2.75
CA ALA A 17 1.08 -0.63 -2.49
C ALA A 17 2.35 0.20 -2.63
N LYS A 18 3.52 -0.32 -2.24
CA LYS A 18 4.83 0.34 -2.49
C LYS A 18 5.10 0.55 -3.98
N ARG A 19 4.73 -0.43 -4.82
CA ARG A 19 4.87 -0.34 -6.29
C ARG A 19 3.89 0.66 -6.89
N VAL A 20 2.66 0.75 -6.36
CA VAL A 20 1.70 1.77 -6.78
C VAL A 20 2.19 3.15 -6.40
N ALA A 21 2.73 3.33 -5.19
CA ALA A 21 3.35 4.60 -4.78
C ALA A 21 4.50 5.01 -5.71
N ASP A 22 5.36 4.07 -6.13
CA ASP A 22 6.40 4.33 -7.13
C ASP A 22 5.81 4.80 -8.47
N ALA A 23 4.72 4.18 -8.92
CA ALA A 23 4.05 4.53 -10.18
C ALA A 23 3.39 5.92 -10.11
N ASP A 24 2.69 6.24 -9.02
CA ASP A 24 2.07 7.54 -8.80
C ASP A 24 3.14 8.65 -8.79
N ILE A 25 4.25 8.43 -8.09
CA ILE A 25 5.37 9.39 -8.06
C ILE A 25 5.97 9.58 -9.45
N HIS A 26 6.16 8.50 -10.20
CA HIS A 26 6.65 8.60 -11.58
C HIS A 26 5.68 9.37 -12.48
N ALA A 27 4.38 9.24 -12.25
CA ALA A 27 3.33 9.98 -12.94
C ALA A 27 3.16 11.43 -12.43
N GLY A 28 3.90 11.86 -11.40
CA GLY A 28 3.76 13.18 -10.79
C GLY A 28 2.48 13.34 -9.95
N ILE A 29 1.87 12.23 -9.54
CA ILE A 29 0.65 12.20 -8.72
C ILE A 29 1.04 12.28 -7.25
N THR A 30 0.45 13.24 -6.54
CA THR A 30 0.56 13.33 -5.08
C THR A 30 -0.80 13.01 -4.47
N GLN A 31 -0.89 11.87 -3.81
CA GLN A 31 -2.11 11.43 -3.14
C GLN A 31 -2.32 12.20 -1.83
N THR A 32 -3.58 12.54 -1.52
CA THR A 32 -3.99 12.96 -0.18
C THR A 32 -4.07 11.74 0.74
N PRO A 33 -4.16 11.91 2.08
CA PRO A 33 -4.39 10.79 2.99
C PRO A 33 -5.62 9.95 2.61
N GLU A 34 -6.70 10.58 2.18
CA GLU A 34 -7.93 9.91 1.72
C GLU A 34 -7.70 9.17 0.39
N GLY A 35 -6.97 9.78 -0.55
CA GLY A 35 -6.59 9.12 -1.81
C GLY A 35 -5.74 7.86 -1.60
N ILE A 36 -4.86 7.85 -0.59
CA ILE A 36 -4.10 6.65 -0.21
C ILE A 36 -5.03 5.54 0.29
N GLU A 37 -6.06 5.87 1.07
CA GLU A 37 -7.05 4.88 1.52
C GLU A 37 -7.89 4.34 0.36
N GLU A 38 -8.25 5.17 -0.62
CA GLU A 38 -8.94 4.73 -1.84
C GLU A 38 -8.05 3.79 -2.68
N VAL A 39 -6.77 4.11 -2.85
CA VAL A 39 -5.80 3.25 -3.52
C VAL A 39 -5.65 1.92 -2.78
N ALA A 40 -5.56 1.95 -1.45
CA ALA A 40 -5.47 0.73 -0.63
C ALA A 40 -6.73 -0.14 -0.79
N ALA A 41 -7.92 0.46 -0.81
CA ALA A 41 -9.17 -0.23 -1.07
C ALA A 41 -9.19 -0.87 -2.47
N ALA A 42 -8.71 -0.14 -3.50
CA ALA A 42 -8.61 -0.65 -4.87
C ALA A 42 -7.63 -1.84 -4.97
N ILE A 43 -6.46 -1.76 -4.33
CA ILE A 43 -5.49 -2.87 -4.27
C ILE A 43 -6.14 -4.12 -3.70
N VAL A 44 -6.83 -4.00 -2.56
CA VAL A 44 -7.50 -5.16 -1.94
C VAL A 44 -8.63 -5.68 -2.81
N SER A 45 -9.35 -4.81 -3.52
CA SER A 45 -10.34 -5.23 -4.51
C SER A 45 -9.70 -6.05 -5.64
N PHE A 46 -8.55 -5.62 -6.18
CA PHE A 46 -7.80 -6.38 -7.20
C PHE A 46 -7.30 -7.74 -6.69
N MET A 47 -6.96 -7.84 -5.41
CA MET A 47 -6.57 -9.11 -4.78
C MET A 47 -7.75 -10.08 -4.57
N GLY A 48 -8.98 -9.65 -4.86
CA GLY A 48 -10.20 -10.45 -4.74
C GLY A 48 -11.21 -9.92 -3.73
N GLY A 49 -10.83 -8.92 -2.92
CA GLY A 49 -11.72 -8.23 -1.99
C GLY A 49 -12.50 -9.17 -1.08
N GLU A 50 -13.75 -8.80 -0.79
CA GLU A 50 -14.66 -9.58 0.06
C GLU A 50 -15.19 -10.85 -0.63
N THR A 51 -14.89 -11.05 -1.92
CA THR A 51 -15.20 -12.29 -2.65
C THR A 51 -14.23 -13.41 -2.30
N VAL A 52 -12.99 -13.07 -1.93
CA VAL A 52 -11.92 -14.02 -1.59
C VAL A 52 -11.58 -14.01 -0.10
N PHE A 53 -11.69 -12.84 0.54
CA PHE A 53 -11.33 -12.64 1.93
C PHE A 53 -12.56 -12.31 2.78
N SER A 54 -12.53 -12.65 4.08
CA SER A 54 -13.55 -12.13 5.00
C SER A 54 -13.43 -10.60 5.12
N THR A 55 -14.49 -9.93 5.57
CA THR A 55 -14.47 -8.48 5.80
C THR A 55 -13.33 -8.06 6.74
N GLU A 56 -13.06 -8.84 7.78
CA GLU A 56 -11.96 -8.58 8.72
C GLU A 56 -10.59 -8.66 8.04
N ILE A 57 -10.37 -9.71 7.23
CA ILE A 57 -9.11 -9.90 6.51
C ILE A 57 -8.95 -8.82 5.44
N ALA A 58 -10.01 -8.52 4.68
CA ALA A 58 -9.99 -7.43 3.70
C ALA A 58 -9.65 -6.09 4.36
N SER A 59 -10.21 -5.79 5.55
CA SER A 59 -9.88 -4.59 6.31
C SER A 59 -8.40 -4.55 6.72
N ARG A 60 -7.84 -5.66 7.20
CA ARG A 60 -6.41 -5.76 7.56
C ARG A 60 -5.50 -5.61 6.34
N LEU A 61 -5.87 -6.18 5.20
CA LEU A 61 -5.12 -6.01 3.94
C LEU A 61 -5.17 -4.55 3.46
N ARG A 62 -6.29 -3.84 3.64
CA ARG A 62 -6.40 -2.42 3.29
C ARG A 62 -5.46 -1.60 4.17
N GLN A 63 -5.42 -1.90 5.46
CA GLN A 63 -4.47 -1.27 6.37
C GLN A 63 -3.02 -1.55 5.95
N ALA A 64 -2.66 -2.81 5.66
CA ALA A 64 -1.32 -3.18 5.23
C ALA A 64 -0.90 -2.49 3.91
N ALA A 65 -1.83 -2.37 2.96
CA ALA A 65 -1.60 -1.63 1.72
C ALA A 65 -1.40 -0.13 2.00
N SER A 66 -2.25 0.49 2.82
CA SER A 66 -2.14 1.89 3.19
C SER A 66 -0.81 2.21 3.92
N GLU A 67 -0.40 1.35 4.85
CA GLU A 67 0.91 1.41 5.52
C GLU A 67 2.06 1.29 4.51
N GLY A 68 1.99 0.32 3.59
CA GLY A 68 2.99 0.12 2.55
C GLY A 68 3.18 1.34 1.65
N TYR A 69 2.09 1.98 1.25
CA TYR A 69 2.12 3.21 0.47
C TYR A 69 2.84 4.33 1.25
N ARG A 70 2.44 4.57 2.50
CA ARG A 70 3.01 5.63 3.36
C ARG A 70 4.49 5.40 3.65
N GLU A 71 4.90 4.17 3.90
CA GLU A 71 6.31 3.81 4.09
C GLU A 71 7.15 4.19 2.88
N ARG A 72 6.63 3.97 1.67
CA ARG A 72 7.36 4.32 0.46
C ARG A 72 7.57 5.82 0.34
N LEU A 73 6.53 6.61 0.63
CA LEU A 73 6.63 8.07 0.66
C LEU A 73 7.66 8.54 1.70
N GLN A 74 7.60 7.99 2.92
CA GLN A 74 8.52 8.35 4.01
C GLN A 74 9.97 7.99 3.67
N PHE A 75 10.20 6.81 3.07
CA PHE A 75 11.52 6.41 2.63
C PHE A 75 12.09 7.38 1.59
N LEU A 76 11.30 7.74 0.58
CA LEU A 76 11.74 8.67 -0.46
C LEU A 76 12.00 10.07 0.08
N LYS A 77 11.15 10.55 0.99
CA LYS A 77 11.39 11.79 1.74
C LYS A 77 12.73 11.73 2.49
N SER A 78 13.00 10.62 3.20
CA SER A 78 14.27 10.45 3.93
C SER A 78 15.50 10.47 3.02
N ILE A 79 15.38 9.98 1.77
CA ILE A 79 16.45 10.07 0.77
C ILE A 79 16.62 11.52 0.32
N SER A 80 15.52 12.19 -0.03
CA SER A 80 15.54 13.59 -0.46
C SER A 80 16.18 14.49 0.60
N ASP A 81 15.81 14.33 1.88
CA ASP A 81 16.35 15.11 2.99
C ASP A 81 17.86 14.88 3.16
N ARG A 82 18.36 13.67 2.87
CA ARG A 82 19.79 13.34 2.93
C ARG A 82 20.60 13.88 1.75
N ILE A 83 19.98 14.00 0.57
CA ILE A 83 20.66 14.50 -0.65
C ILE A 83 20.57 16.03 -0.75
N GLY A 84 19.44 16.62 -0.33
CA GLY A 84 19.16 18.06 -0.40
C GLY A 84 19.57 18.85 0.84
N GLY A 85 20.20 18.23 1.83
CA GLY A 85 20.74 18.90 3.01
C GLY A 85 21.99 19.73 2.70
N CYS A 86 21.79 20.94 2.18
CA CYS A 86 22.72 22.08 2.23
C CYS A 86 21.96 23.30 2.71
#